data_AF-A0A4V1T3M9-F1
#
_entry.id   AF-A0A4V1T3M9-F1
#
_cell.length_a   1.000
_cell.length_b   1.000
_cell.length_c   1.000
_cell.angle_alpha   90.00
_cell.angle_beta   90.00
_cell.angle_gamma   90.00
#
_symmetry.space_group_name_H-M   'P 1'
#
loop_
_entity.id
_entity.type
_entity.pdbx_description
1 polymer ?
#
loop_
_entity_poly.entity_id
_entity_poly.type
_entity_poly.pdbx_seq_one_letter_code
_entity_poly.pdbx_strand_id
1 'polypeptide(L)'
;MAVAQNFQTQAPFAVLLDSDTGAVLYEKAADELMVPASMAKLATVLVAFQDINAGRLSPDSEIGISENAWRKGGAPSGGSAMFAIINSRIKLSDILQGIIVQSGNDAAIALAEAIAGDETTFARIMTERVRGLG
;
A
#
# COMPACT_ATOMS: atom_id res chain seq x y z
N MET A 1 36.49 21.01 -9.95
CA MET A 1 35.76 19.74 -10.18
C MET A 1 35.22 19.32 -8.82
N ALA A 2 33.91 19.35 -8.62
CA ALA A 2 33.32 18.92 -7.36
C ALA A 2 33.46 17.40 -7.26
N VAL A 3 34.16 16.93 -6.23
CA VAL A 3 34.29 15.50 -5.95
C VAL A 3 32.95 15.06 -5.39
N ALA A 4 32.27 14.13 -6.08
CA ALA A 4 31.07 13.51 -5.52
C ALA A 4 31.45 12.89 -4.16
N GLN A 5 30.84 13.38 -3.08
CA GLN A 5 31.00 12.77 -1.77
C GLN A 5 30.53 11.31 -1.86
N ASN A 6 31.36 10.37 -1.44
CA ASN A 6 30.97 8.98 -1.27
C ASN A 6 29.96 8.88 -0.12
N PHE A 7 28.69 9.10 -0.42
CA PHE A 7 27.59 8.91 0.52
C PHE A 7 27.46 7.41 0.82
N GLN A 8 27.45 7.07 2.10
CA GLN A 8 27.29 5.70 2.58
C GLN A 8 26.23 5.69 3.68
N THR A 9 25.24 4.82 3.55
CA THR A 9 24.18 4.60 4.53
C THR A 9 24.33 3.24 5.21
N GLN A 10 23.87 3.16 6.46
CA GLN A 10 23.76 1.90 7.20
C GLN A 10 22.63 1.01 6.67
N ALA A 11 21.69 1.56 5.89
CA ALA A 11 20.62 0.77 5.28
C ALA A 11 21.20 -0.28 4.32
N PRO A 12 20.70 -1.53 4.33
CA PRO A 12 21.16 -2.57 3.40
C PRO A 12 20.74 -2.28 1.96
N PHE A 13 19.56 -1.68 1.77
CA PHE A 13 18.98 -1.32 0.48
C PHE A 13 18.65 0.17 0.44
N ALA A 14 18.94 0.85 -0.68
CA ALA A 14 18.58 2.24 -0.88
C ALA A 14 18.54 2.61 -2.36
N VAL A 15 17.64 3.53 -2.71
CA VAL A 15 17.62 4.21 -4.02
C VAL A 15 17.20 5.66 -3.81
N LEU A 16 17.83 6.58 -4.53
CA LEU A 16 17.46 7.99 -4.59
C LEU A 16 17.31 8.38 -6.05
N LEU A 17 16.13 8.89 -6.39
CA LEU A 17 15.72 9.22 -7.74
C LEU A 17 15.39 10.72 -7.81
N ASP A 18 15.77 11.35 -8.92
CA ASP A 18 15.13 12.59 -9.34
C ASP A 18 13.77 12.27 -9.94
N SER A 19 12.69 12.85 -9.39
CA SER A 19 11.32 12.53 -9.82
C SER A 19 10.97 13.09 -11.20
N ASP A 20 11.63 14.16 -11.64
CA ASP A 20 11.29 14.87 -12.88
C ASP A 20 12.01 14.23 -14.06
N THR A 21 13.27 13.82 -13.87
CA THR A 21 14.11 13.23 -14.91
C THR A 21 14.19 11.71 -14.83
N GLY A 22 13.80 11.10 -13.70
CA GLY A 22 14.03 9.68 -13.43
C GLY A 22 15.49 9.30 -13.22
N ALA A 23 16.38 10.28 -13.00
CA ALA A 23 17.81 10.01 -12.85
C ALA A 23 18.08 9.33 -11.49
N VAL A 24 18.81 8.21 -11.51
CA VAL A 24 19.32 7.60 -10.28
C VAL A 24 20.48 8.43 -9.76
N LEU A 25 20.29 9.05 -8.60
CA LEU A 25 21.28 9.89 -7.93
C LEU A 25 22.15 9.08 -6.93
N TYR A 26 21.58 7.99 -6.40
CA TYR A 26 22.27 7.05 -5.52
C TYR A 26 21.52 5.71 -5.50
N GLU A 27 22.26 4.60 -5.43
CA GLU A 27 21.69 3.27 -5.25
C GLU A 27 22.62 2.37 -4.43
N LYS A 28 22.03 1.45 -3.67
CA LYS A 28 22.72 0.40 -2.91
C LYS A 28 21.80 -0.82 -2.89
N ALA A 29 22.22 -1.89 -3.55
CA ALA A 29 21.43 -3.12 -3.67
C ALA A 29 19.96 -2.86 -4.13
N ALA A 30 19.73 -1.86 -4.98
CA ALA A 30 18.38 -1.38 -5.28
C ALA A 30 17.50 -2.42 -6.00
N ASP A 31 18.11 -3.30 -6.79
CA ASP A 31 17.42 -4.37 -7.52
C ASP A 31 17.41 -5.72 -6.78
N GLU A 32 18.01 -5.80 -5.58
CA GLU A 32 18.00 -7.03 -4.80
C GLU A 32 16.62 -7.27 -4.17
N LEU A 33 16.15 -8.53 -4.23
CA LEU A 33 14.85 -8.90 -3.67
C LEU A 33 14.89 -8.81 -2.13
N MET A 34 13.90 -8.12 -1.57
CA MET A 34 13.69 -8.05 -0.12
C MET A 34 12.20 -8.16 0.23
N VAL A 35 11.91 -8.50 1.49
CA VAL A 35 10.54 -8.49 2.01
C VAL A 35 10.11 -7.03 2.20
N PRO A 36 9.05 -6.55 1.50
CA PRO A 36 8.69 -5.13 1.50
C PRO A 36 8.02 -4.66 2.81
N ALA A 37 7.62 -5.60 3.68
CA ALA A 37 6.82 -5.31 4.87
C ALA A 37 5.64 -4.37 4.54
N SER A 38 5.45 -3.29 5.30
CA SER A 38 4.35 -2.35 5.05
C SER A 38 4.44 -1.60 3.73
N MET A 39 5.58 -1.58 3.02
CA MET A 39 5.67 -0.97 1.69
C MET A 39 4.79 -1.67 0.66
N ALA A 40 4.39 -2.92 0.89
CA ALA A 40 3.41 -3.63 0.06
C ALA A 40 2.07 -2.86 -0.07
N LYS A 41 1.72 -2.03 0.92
CA LYS A 41 0.51 -1.21 0.91
C LYS A 41 0.52 -0.14 -0.18
N LEU A 42 1.69 0.22 -0.74
CA LEU A 42 1.77 1.09 -1.91
C LEU A 42 1.05 0.47 -3.12
N ALA A 43 1.21 -0.85 -3.33
CA ALA A 43 0.48 -1.56 -4.37
C ALA A 43 -1.03 -1.65 -4.05
N THR A 44 -1.41 -1.77 -2.77
CA THR A 44 -2.81 -1.75 -2.34
C THR A 44 -3.49 -0.43 -2.70
N VAL A 45 -2.89 0.72 -2.38
CA VAL A 45 -3.48 2.03 -2.72
C VAL A 45 -3.42 2.33 -4.21
N LEU A 46 -2.39 1.86 -4.92
CA LEU A 46 -2.31 1.95 -6.38
C LEU A 46 -3.54 1.32 -7.05
N VAL A 47 -3.93 0.13 -6.59
CA VAL A 47 -5.12 -0.57 -7.12
C VAL A 47 -6.37 0.30 -6.95
N ALA A 48 -6.58 0.85 -5.77
CA ALA A 48 -7.74 1.67 -5.46
C ALA A 48 -7.74 2.99 -6.26
N PHE A 49 -6.61 3.67 -6.39
CA PHE A 49 -6.54 4.90 -7.18
C PHE A 49 -6.80 4.66 -8.67
N GLN A 50 -6.32 3.56 -9.23
CA GLN A 50 -6.64 3.16 -10.60
C GLN A 50 -8.13 2.83 -10.77
N ASP A 51 -8.78 2.23 -9.77
CA ASP A 51 -10.22 1.97 -9.79
C ASP A 51 -11.04 3.27 -9.68
N ILE A 52 -10.59 4.22 -8.85
CA ILE A 52 -11.17 5.56 -8.77
C ILE A 52 -11.02 6.28 -10.11
N ASN A 53 -9.82 6.28 -10.70
CA ASN A 53 -9.56 6.93 -11.99
C ASN A 53 -10.38 6.32 -13.13
N ALA A 54 -10.66 5.01 -13.06
CA ALA A 54 -11.51 4.33 -14.02
C ALA A 54 -13.03 4.46 -13.73
N GLY A 55 -13.42 5.19 -12.69
CA GLY A 55 -14.82 5.38 -12.29
C GLY A 55 -15.50 4.15 -11.70
N ARG A 56 -14.74 3.10 -11.35
CA ARG A 56 -15.27 1.90 -10.67
C ARG A 56 -15.57 2.14 -9.20
N LEU A 57 -14.79 3.03 -8.58
CA LEU A 57 -14.95 3.46 -7.19
C LEU A 57 -14.99 4.98 -7.12
N SER A 58 -15.53 5.50 -6.02
CA SER A 58 -15.47 6.91 -5.68
C SER A 58 -14.98 7.08 -4.24
N PRO A 59 -14.40 8.23 -3.85
CA PRO A 59 -14.02 8.48 -2.47
C PRO A 59 -15.17 8.30 -1.45
N ASP A 60 -16.42 8.50 -1.90
CA ASP A 60 -17.64 8.33 -1.08
C ASP A 60 -18.19 6.90 -1.07
N SER A 61 -17.59 5.96 -1.82
CA SER A 61 -18.00 4.55 -1.82
C SER A 61 -17.88 3.97 -0.41
N GLU A 62 -18.94 3.32 0.07
CA GLU A 62 -18.94 2.68 1.39
C GLU A 62 -18.31 1.29 1.35
N ILE A 63 -17.31 1.08 2.21
CA ILE A 63 -16.59 -0.18 2.38
C ILE A 63 -17.05 -0.85 3.68
N GLY A 64 -17.51 -2.09 3.58
CA GLY A 64 -17.91 -2.88 4.74
C GLY A 64 -16.72 -3.44 5.49
N ILE A 65 -16.77 -3.42 6.83
CA ILE A 65 -15.72 -3.97 7.68
C ILE A 65 -16.10 -5.38 8.10
N SER A 66 -15.43 -6.38 7.53
CA SER A 66 -15.63 -7.78 7.86
C SER A 66 -15.04 -8.15 9.22
N GLU A 67 -15.46 -9.30 9.75
CA GLU A 67 -14.79 -9.92 10.89
C GLU A 67 -13.33 -10.25 10.59
N ASN A 68 -13.01 -10.65 9.35
CA ASN A 68 -11.64 -10.97 8.96
C ASN A 68 -10.74 -9.72 9.03
N ALA A 69 -11.17 -8.61 8.43
CA ALA A 69 -10.47 -7.32 8.51
C ALA A 69 -10.29 -6.86 9.96
N TRP A 70 -11.36 -6.90 10.77
CA TRP A 70 -11.29 -6.53 12.17
C TRP A 70 -10.36 -7.44 12.99
N ARG A 71 -10.47 -8.76 12.84
CA ARG A 71 -9.76 -9.75 13.67
C ARG A 71 -8.29 -9.85 13.30
N LYS A 72 -7.96 -9.89 12.01
CA LYS A 72 -6.59 -10.11 11.52
C LYS A 72 -5.83 -8.83 11.23
N GLY A 73 -6.52 -7.72 10.97
CA GLY A 73 -5.90 -6.43 10.69
C GLY A 73 -6.21 -5.32 11.70
N GLY A 74 -7.25 -5.50 12.53
CA GLY A 74 -7.73 -4.48 13.45
C GLY A 74 -7.12 -4.59 14.85
N ALA A 75 -7.82 -4.01 15.84
CA ALA A 75 -7.37 -3.95 17.23
C ALA A 75 -6.87 -5.27 17.82
N PRO A 76 -7.53 -6.44 17.59
CA PRO A 76 -7.09 -7.72 18.13
C PRO A 76 -5.78 -8.26 17.52
N SER A 77 -5.35 -7.75 16.36
CA SER A 77 -4.20 -8.28 15.63
C SER A 77 -2.85 -7.94 16.28
N GLY A 78 -2.81 -6.87 17.09
CA GLY A 78 -1.56 -6.30 17.63
C GLY A 78 -0.69 -5.58 16.59
N GLY A 79 -1.12 -5.51 15.33
CA GLY A 79 -0.47 -4.73 14.27
C GLY A 79 -1.00 -3.30 14.19
N SER A 80 -0.50 -2.54 13.20
CA SER A 80 -1.05 -1.22 12.92
C SER A 80 -2.47 -1.35 12.37
N ALA A 81 -3.40 -0.55 12.88
CA ALA A 81 -4.81 -0.63 12.59
C ALA A 81 -5.43 0.77 12.61
N MET A 82 -6.46 1.00 11.79
CA MET A 82 -7.32 2.18 11.90
C MET A 82 -8.41 2.03 12.97
N PHE A 83 -8.46 0.87 13.63
CA PHE A 83 -9.44 0.51 14.66
C PHE A 83 -10.87 0.51 14.14
N ALA A 84 -11.05 0.02 12.91
CA ALA A 84 -12.37 -0.05 12.28
C ALA A 84 -13.34 -0.92 13.09
N ILE A 85 -14.59 -0.47 13.23
CA ILE A 85 -15.62 -1.20 13.97
C ILE A 85 -16.14 -2.34 13.09
N ILE A 86 -16.16 -3.57 13.62
CA ILE A 86 -16.71 -4.73 12.92
C ILE A 86 -18.17 -4.50 12.49
N ASN A 87 -18.54 -4.93 11.28
CA ASN A 87 -19.85 -4.74 10.64
C ASN A 87 -20.25 -3.28 10.36
N SER A 88 -19.34 -2.32 10.55
CA SER A 88 -19.56 -0.94 10.13
C SER A 88 -19.35 -0.77 8.63
N ARG A 89 -19.75 0.40 8.13
CA ARG A 89 -19.44 0.88 6.78
C ARG A 89 -18.66 2.19 6.89
N ILE A 90 -17.55 2.27 6.18
CA ILE A 90 -16.62 3.40 6.22
C ILE A 90 -16.41 3.89 4.80
N LYS A 91 -16.34 5.21 4.59
CA LYS A 91 -16.07 5.78 3.27
C LYS A 91 -14.69 5.36 2.77
N LEU A 92 -14.56 5.15 1.46
CA LEU A 92 -13.28 4.81 0.84
C LEU A 92 -12.21 5.86 1.13
N SER A 93 -12.56 7.14 1.22
CA SER A 93 -11.63 8.21 1.64
C SER A 93 -10.97 7.93 2.98
N ASP A 94 -11.74 7.43 3.95
CA ASP A 94 -11.28 7.22 5.31
C ASP A 94 -10.52 5.89 5.41
N ILE A 95 -10.92 4.87 4.64
CA ILE A 95 -10.14 3.63 4.46
C ILE A 95 -8.77 3.96 3.88
N LEU A 96 -8.70 4.78 2.83
CA LEU A 96 -7.44 5.19 2.22
C LEU A 96 -6.57 5.98 3.20
N GLN A 97 -7.14 6.87 4.01
CA GLN A 97 -6.40 7.54 5.09
C GLN A 97 -5.90 6.55 6.14
N GLY A 98 -6.70 5.54 6.52
CA GLY A 98 -6.27 4.46 7.41
C GLY A 98 -5.04 3.73 6.88
N ILE A 99 -5.00 3.42 5.58
CA ILE A 99 -3.85 2.77 4.94
C ILE A 99 -2.66 3.72 4.84
N ILE A 100 -2.85 4.95 4.37
CA ILE A 100 -1.76 5.87 4.03
C ILE A 100 -1.13 6.49 5.28
N VAL A 101 -1.95 6.92 6.23
CA VAL A 101 -1.50 7.65 7.43
C VAL A 101 -1.10 6.68 8.54
N GLN A 102 -1.94 5.68 8.81
CA GLN A 102 -1.71 4.75 9.91
C GLN A 102 -1.05 3.43 9.47
N SER A 103 -0.93 3.16 8.17
CA SER A 103 -0.52 1.83 7.69
C SER A 103 -1.45 0.72 8.23
N GLY A 104 -2.73 1.05 8.42
CA GLY A 104 -3.73 0.15 9.02
C GLY A 104 -3.93 -1.12 8.21
N ASN A 105 -3.77 -2.27 8.85
CA ASN A 105 -3.93 -3.58 8.22
C ASN A 105 -5.42 -3.91 8.01
N ASP A 106 -6.29 -3.55 8.96
CA ASP A 106 -7.75 -3.66 8.83
C ASP A 106 -8.26 -2.92 7.60
N ALA A 107 -7.80 -1.69 7.40
CA ALA A 107 -8.16 -0.88 6.24
C ALA A 107 -7.72 -1.55 4.92
N ALA A 108 -6.50 -2.11 4.88
CA ALA A 108 -5.98 -2.80 3.71
C ALA A 108 -6.76 -4.09 3.39
N ILE A 109 -7.09 -4.89 4.41
CA ILE A 109 -7.88 -6.11 4.24
C ILE A 109 -9.30 -5.77 3.77
N ALA A 110 -9.96 -4.79 4.41
CA ALA A 110 -11.30 -4.36 4.03
C ALA A 110 -11.36 -3.87 2.57
N LEU A 111 -10.34 -3.12 2.14
CA LEU A 111 -10.24 -2.66 0.76
C LEU A 111 -10.02 -3.81 -0.23
N ALA A 112 -9.18 -4.79 0.14
CA ALA A 112 -8.94 -5.99 -0.67
C ALA A 112 -10.23 -6.80 -0.88
N GLU A 113 -10.97 -7.04 0.20
CA GLU A 113 -12.25 -7.75 0.17
C GLU A 113 -13.30 -6.99 -0.64
N ALA A 114 -13.37 -5.66 -0.53
CA ALA A 114 -14.33 -4.86 -1.29
C ALA A 114 -14.06 -4.86 -2.81
N ILE A 115 -12.78 -4.90 -3.22
CA ILE A 115 -12.40 -4.86 -4.65
C ILE A 115 -12.44 -6.26 -5.27
N ALA A 116 -11.97 -7.28 -4.56
CA ALA A 116 -11.68 -8.58 -5.13
C ALA A 116 -12.44 -9.74 -4.48
N GLY A 117 -13.21 -9.49 -3.42
CA GLY A 117 -13.89 -10.51 -2.61
C GLY A 117 -13.00 -11.15 -1.56
N ASP A 118 -11.70 -11.32 -1.83
CA ASP A 118 -10.73 -11.90 -0.89
C ASP A 118 -9.29 -11.39 -1.12
N GLU A 119 -8.45 -11.54 -0.09
CA GLU A 119 -7.05 -11.08 -0.08
C GLU A 119 -6.16 -11.80 -1.13
N THR A 120 -6.44 -13.07 -1.44
CA THR A 120 -5.63 -13.85 -2.39
C THR A 120 -5.87 -13.37 -3.82
N THR A 121 -7.14 -13.19 -4.19
CA THR A 121 -7.52 -12.61 -5.48
C THR A 121 -6.99 -11.18 -5.60
N PHE A 122 -7.07 -10.39 -4.53
CA PHE A 122 -6.52 -9.04 -4.50
C PHE A 122 -5.00 -9.02 -4.70
N ALA A 123 -4.25 -9.92 -4.05
CA ALA A 123 -2.80 -10.02 -4.21
C ALA A 123 -2.38 -10.33 -5.66
N ARG A 124 -3.17 -11.15 -6.39
CA ARG A 124 -2.95 -11.37 -7.83
C ARG A 124 -3.15 -10.08 -8.63
N ILE A 125 -4.22 -9.34 -8.36
CA ILE A 125 -4.51 -8.05 -9.00
C ILE A 125 -3.40 -7.04 -8.70
N MET A 126 -2.92 -6.95 -7.45
CA MET A 126 -1.78 -6.11 -7.07
C MET A 126 -0.54 -6.47 -7.90
N THR A 127 -0.22 -7.76 -7.99
CA THR A 127 0.96 -8.25 -8.73
C THR A 127 0.86 -7.92 -10.22
N GLU A 128 -0.30 -8.12 -10.83
CA GLU A 128 -0.55 -7.79 -12.23
C GLU A 128 -0.40 -6.28 -12.50
N ARG A 129 -0.92 -5.43 -11.60
CA ARG A 129 -0.82 -3.97 -11.72
C ARG A 129 0.61 -3.47 -11.56
N VAL A 130 1.35 -3.99 -10.58
CA VAL A 130 2.76 -3.60 -10.36
C VAL A 130 3.62 -4.02 -11.55
N ARG A 131 3.46 -5.24 -12.07
CA ARG A 131 4.18 -5.69 -13.29
C ARG A 131 3.85 -4.86 -14.53
N GLY A 132 2.68 -4.23 -14.56
CA GLY A 132 2.30 -3.33 -15.64
C GLY A 132 3.04 -1.99 -15.64
N LEU A 133 3.78 -1.65 -14.57
CA LEU A 133 4.55 -0.41 -14.45
C LEU A 133 5.94 -0.50 -15.11
N GLY A 134 6.42 -1.71 -15.42
CA GLY A 134 7.81 -1.98 -15.79
C GLY A 134 8.51 -2.82 -14.74
#